data_AF-A0A1Q6Y5L6-F1
#
_entry.id   AF-A0A1Q6Y5L6-F1
#
_cell.length_a   1.000
_cell.length_b   1.000
_cell.length_c   1.000
_cell.angle_alpha   90.00
_cell.angle_beta   90.00
_cell.angle_gamma   90.00
#
_symmetry.space_group_name_H-M   'P 1'
#
loop_
_entity.id
_entity.type
_entity.pdbx_description
1 polymer ?
#
loop_
_entity_poly.entity_id
_entity_poly.type
_entity_poly.pdbx_seq_one_letter_code
_entity_poly.pdbx_strand_id
1 'polypeptide(L)'
;MNMLPIGHAELYIYPENTLPHDSIPMPQRIDVTDLQALVEVLNAIPAETSFSVLLVINECVVGNGKYFMNSENAVILHEYGACVGFLIKPLALLRDARQRAAEI
;
A
#
# COMPACT_ATOMS: atom_id res chain seq x y z
N MET A 1 12.28 -22.40 9.33
CA MET A 1 11.10 -21.76 9.94
C MET A 1 11.54 -20.35 10.33
N ASN A 2 11.11 -19.32 9.61
CA ASN A 2 11.43 -17.94 9.99
C ASN A 2 10.48 -17.56 11.14
N MET A 3 11.00 -17.45 12.37
CA MET A 3 10.22 -16.90 13.47
C MET A 3 10.08 -15.40 13.25
N LEU A 4 8.87 -14.96 12.92
CA LEU A 4 8.53 -13.54 13.00
C LEU A 4 8.40 -13.16 14.48
N PRO A 5 8.90 -11.99 14.91
CA PRO A 5 8.74 -11.53 16.27
C PRO A 5 7.24 -11.39 16.61
N ILE A 6 6.87 -11.61 17.88
CA ILE A 6 5.49 -11.40 18.33
C ILE A 6 5.09 -9.95 18.06
N GLY A 7 3.98 -9.76 17.35
CA GLY A 7 3.48 -8.43 16.97
C GLY A 7 4.00 -7.94 15.63
N HIS A 8 4.68 -8.80 14.87
CA HIS A 8 5.03 -8.52 13.48
C HIS A 8 3.78 -8.26 12.64
N ALA A 9 3.83 -7.17 11.87
CA ALA A 9 2.72 -6.69 11.07
C ALA A 9 3.13 -6.55 9.61
N GLU A 10 2.24 -6.93 8.72
CA GLU A 10 2.45 -6.94 7.28
C GLU A 10 1.23 -6.34 6.58
N LEU A 11 1.49 -5.67 5.47
CA LEU A 11 0.47 -5.21 4.55
C LEU A 11 0.47 -6.09 3.31
N TYR A 12 -0.73 -6.53 2.93
CA TYR A 12 -0.98 -7.15 1.64
C TYR A 12 -1.68 -6.13 0.76
N ILE A 13 -1.00 -5.62 -0.26
CA ILE A 13 -1.52 -4.59 -1.15
C ILE A 13 -1.83 -5.21 -2.51
N TYR A 14 -3.03 -4.95 -3.03
CA TYR A 14 -3.45 -5.40 -4.35
C TYR A 14 -4.29 -4.34 -5.08
N PRO A 15 -3.89 -3.89 -6.27
CA PRO A 15 -4.70 -3.02 -7.11
C PRO A 15 -5.88 -3.82 -7.69
N GLU A 16 -7.02 -3.16 -7.76
CA GLU A 16 -8.23 -3.69 -8.36
C GLU A 16 -8.26 -3.33 -9.85
N ASN A 17 -8.59 -4.29 -10.71
CA ASN A 17 -8.73 -4.12 -12.17
C ASN A 17 -7.44 -3.88 -12.97
N THR A 18 -6.26 -4.33 -12.51
CA THR A 18 -5.06 -4.34 -13.37
C THR A 18 -5.16 -5.46 -14.41
N LEU A 19 -5.11 -5.10 -15.71
CA LEU A 19 -5.02 -6.06 -16.81
C LEU A 19 -3.77 -6.96 -16.63
N PRO A 20 -3.88 -8.28 -16.88
CA PRO A 20 -2.90 -9.28 -16.44
C PRO A 20 -1.55 -9.27 -17.18
N HIS A 21 -1.26 -8.26 -18.01
CA HIS A 21 -0.09 -8.27 -18.90
C HIS A 21 1.05 -7.33 -18.50
N ASP A 22 0.86 -6.42 -17.53
CA ASP A 22 1.92 -5.49 -17.07
C ASP A 22 2.08 -5.43 -15.54
N SER A 23 1.47 -6.35 -14.79
CA SER A 23 1.41 -6.22 -13.32
C SER A 23 2.55 -6.92 -12.59
N ILE A 24 3.12 -6.18 -11.62
CA ILE A 24 3.91 -6.68 -10.50
C ILE A 24 3.18 -7.90 -9.87
N PRO A 25 3.88 -8.95 -9.42
CA PRO A 25 3.22 -10.09 -8.76
C PRO A 25 2.38 -9.60 -7.58
N MET A 26 1.07 -9.87 -7.62
CA MET A 26 0.10 -9.48 -6.59
C MET A 26 -0.48 -10.72 -5.91
N PRO A 27 -0.80 -10.68 -4.60
CA PRO A 27 -0.64 -9.53 -3.69
C PRO A 27 0.82 -9.30 -3.26
N GLN A 28 1.21 -8.04 -3.12
CA GLN A 28 2.50 -7.68 -2.54
C GLN A 28 2.39 -7.76 -1.02
N ARG A 29 3.16 -8.66 -0.40
CA ARG A 29 3.31 -8.80 1.05
C ARG A 29 4.50 -7.97 1.51
N ILE A 30 4.25 -6.97 2.35
CA ILE A 30 5.24 -5.97 2.74
C ILE A 30 5.26 -5.85 4.26
N ASP A 31 6.44 -5.87 4.85
CA ASP A 31 6.63 -5.56 6.26
C ASP A 31 6.27 -4.08 6.52
N VAL A 32 5.46 -3.79 7.55
CA VAL A 32 5.06 -2.41 7.85
C VAL A 32 6.23 -1.49 8.20
N THR A 33 7.38 -2.05 8.58
CA THR A 33 8.61 -1.32 8.91
C THR A 33 9.43 -0.97 7.67
N ASP A 34 9.22 -1.66 6.55
CA ASP A 34 9.90 -1.39 5.28
C ASP A 34 9.19 -0.26 4.53
N LEU A 35 9.46 0.96 4.98
CA LEU A 35 8.90 2.17 4.40
C LEU A 35 9.25 2.34 2.91
N GLN A 36 10.45 1.90 2.49
CA GLN A 36 10.89 2.04 1.11
C GLN A 36 10.09 1.10 0.19
N ALA A 37 9.95 -0.17 0.58
CA ALA A 37 9.13 -1.12 -0.15
C ALA A 37 7.66 -0.67 -0.23
N LEU A 38 7.11 -0.09 0.84
CA LEU A 38 5.76 0.49 0.83
C LEU A 38 5.61 1.61 -0.21
N VAL A 39 6.57 2.54 -0.27
CA VAL A 39 6.56 3.63 -1.25
C VAL A 39 6.66 3.08 -2.67
N GLU A 40 7.53 2.10 -2.91
CA GLU A 40 7.71 1.49 -4.24
C GLU A 40 6.45 0.80 -4.74
N VAL A 41 5.81 -0.02 -3.89
CA VAL A 41 4.56 -0.70 -4.26
C VAL A 41 3.44 0.31 -4.50
N LEU A 42 3.29 1.34 -3.66
CA LEU A 42 2.28 2.37 -3.87
C LEU A 42 2.55 3.21 -5.12
N ASN A 43 3.81 3.49 -5.45
CA ASN A 43 4.17 4.21 -6.67
C ASN A 43 3.84 3.42 -7.94
N ALA A 44 3.91 2.10 -7.88
CA ALA A 44 3.57 1.23 -9.00
C ALA A 44 2.07 1.04 -9.23
N ILE A 45 1.22 1.48 -8.29
CA ILE A 45 -0.22 1.50 -8.51
C ILE A 45 -0.55 2.66 -9.47
N PRO A 46 -1.16 2.39 -10.63
CA PRO A 46 -1.49 3.43 -11.59
C PRO A 46 -2.44 4.48 -10.99
N ALA A 47 -2.38 5.71 -11.51
CA ALA A 47 -3.39 6.71 -11.20
C ALA A 47 -4.77 6.21 -11.64
N GLU A 48 -5.81 6.75 -11.00
CA GLU A 48 -7.22 6.39 -11.23
C GLU A 48 -7.55 4.92 -10.97
N THR A 49 -6.74 4.25 -10.15
CA THR A 49 -6.90 2.82 -9.84
C THR A 49 -7.30 2.64 -8.37
N SER A 50 -8.33 1.83 -8.14
CA SER A 50 -8.64 1.39 -6.77
C SER A 50 -7.65 0.32 -6.33
N PHE A 51 -7.31 0.28 -5.05
CA PHE A 51 -6.51 -0.79 -4.47
C PHE A 51 -7.01 -1.12 -3.07
N SER A 52 -6.79 -2.35 -2.67
CA SER A 52 -7.17 -2.86 -1.37
C SER A 52 -5.92 -3.25 -0.59
N VAL A 53 -6.01 -3.13 0.74
CA VAL A 53 -4.93 -3.40 1.68
C VAL A 53 -5.46 -4.24 2.83
N LEU A 54 -4.79 -5.35 3.14
CA LEU A 54 -5.04 -6.12 4.36
C LEU A 54 -3.88 -5.91 5.33
N LEU A 55 -4.20 -5.60 6.58
CA LEU A 55 -3.25 -5.61 7.68
C LEU A 55 -3.28 -6.98 8.35
N VAL A 56 -2.15 -7.67 8.34
CA VAL A 56 -1.97 -8.99 8.93
C VAL A 56 -0.99 -8.89 10.07
N ILE A 57 -1.38 -9.31 11.28
CA ILE A 57 -0.50 -9.38 12.45
C ILE A 57 -0.47 -10.83 12.93
N ASN A 58 0.73 -11.39 13.08
CA ASN A 58 0.91 -12.79 13.48
C ASN A 58 -0.01 -13.75 12.67
N GLU A 59 -0.02 -13.60 11.34
CA GLU A 59 -0.83 -14.42 10.41
C GLU A 59 -2.36 -14.23 10.50
N CYS A 60 -2.84 -13.29 11.31
CA CYS A 60 -4.26 -12.96 11.42
C CYS A 60 -4.57 -11.65 10.71
N VAL A 61 -5.61 -11.65 9.85
CA VAL A 61 -6.13 -10.40 9.26
C VAL A 61 -6.82 -9.61 10.35
N VAL A 62 -6.30 -8.43 10.67
CA VAL A 62 -6.80 -7.54 11.73
C VAL A 62 -7.27 -6.17 11.21
N GLY A 63 -7.06 -5.90 9.92
CA GLY A 63 -7.61 -4.73 9.25
C GLY A 63 -7.73 -4.94 7.75
N ASN A 64 -8.65 -4.22 7.14
CA ASN A 64 -8.80 -4.14 5.69
C ASN A 64 -9.22 -2.73 5.28
N GLY A 65 -8.56 -2.21 4.25
CA GLY A 65 -8.84 -0.90 3.68
C GLY A 65 -9.00 -1.00 2.18
N LYS A 66 -9.81 -0.12 1.61
CA LYS A 66 -9.94 0.09 0.18
C LYS A 66 -9.76 1.56 -0.11
N TYR A 67 -8.91 1.84 -1.09
CA TYR A 67 -8.47 3.18 -1.42
C TYR A 67 -8.56 3.40 -2.93
N PHE A 68 -8.65 4.66 -3.33
CA PHE A 68 -8.57 5.08 -4.72
C PHE A 68 -7.33 5.94 -4.92
N MET A 69 -6.40 5.49 -5.76
CA MET A 69 -5.23 6.27 -6.14
C MET A 69 -5.66 7.33 -7.17
N ASN A 70 -5.47 8.62 -6.87
CA ASN A 70 -5.59 9.69 -7.86
C ASN A 70 -4.19 10.22 -8.22
N SER A 71 -4.14 11.30 -9.01
CA SER A 71 -2.88 11.90 -9.46
C SER A 71 -2.00 12.42 -8.31
N GLU A 72 -2.60 12.84 -7.20
CA GLU A 72 -1.93 13.56 -6.10
C GLU A 72 -1.75 12.71 -4.84
N ASN A 73 -2.69 11.81 -4.54
CA ASN A 73 -2.77 11.07 -3.28
C ASN A 73 -3.64 9.80 -3.42
N ALA A 74 -3.90 9.13 -2.29
CA ALA A 74 -4.91 8.09 -2.19
C ALA A 74 -6.08 8.56 -1.32
N VAL A 75 -7.30 8.34 -1.80
CA VAL A 75 -8.55 8.63 -1.08
C VAL A 75 -9.05 7.34 -0.43
N ILE A 76 -9.52 7.43 0.81
CA ILE A 76 -10.11 6.29 1.53
C ILE A 76 -11.52 6.07 1.01
N LEU A 77 -11.81 4.86 0.51
CA LEU A 77 -13.16 4.44 0.12
C LEU A 77 -13.84 3.68 1.28
N HIS A 78 -13.11 2.73 1.85
CA HIS A 78 -13.55 1.96 3.02
C HIS A 78 -12.35 1.66 3.92
N GLU A 79 -12.55 1.65 5.23
CA GLU A 79 -11.50 1.33 6.20
C GLU A 79 -12.11 0.60 7.39
N TYR A 80 -11.53 -0.56 7.72
CA TYR A 80 -11.78 -1.29 8.95
C TYR A 80 -10.43 -1.64 9.58
N GLY A 81 -10.20 -1.20 10.82
CA GLY A 81 -8.91 -1.37 11.48
C GLY A 81 -7.98 -0.17 11.27
N ALA A 82 -6.68 -0.43 11.06
CA ALA A 82 -5.63 0.59 11.09
C ALA A 82 -4.71 0.57 9.86
N CYS A 83 -5.18 0.08 8.71
CA CYS A 83 -4.39 0.05 7.47
C CYS A 83 -3.89 1.46 7.09
N VAL A 84 -4.77 2.46 7.19
CA VAL A 84 -4.44 3.86 6.84
C VAL A 84 -3.27 4.41 7.67
N GLY A 85 -3.13 4.01 8.94
CA GLY A 85 -2.06 4.46 9.81
C GLY A 85 -0.66 4.13 9.27
N PHE A 86 -0.54 3.01 8.56
CA PHE A 86 0.70 2.58 7.92
C PHE A 86 0.91 3.20 6.53
N LEU A 87 -0.13 3.73 5.90
CA LEU A 87 -0.08 4.28 4.54
C LEU A 87 0.17 5.80 4.52
N ILE A 88 -0.20 6.54 5.57
CA ILE A 88 -0.09 8.01 5.60
C ILE A 88 1.33 8.49 5.26
N LYS A 89 2.36 7.95 5.92
CA LYS A 89 3.75 8.37 5.70
C LYS A 89 4.26 7.98 4.30
N PRO A 90 4.12 6.72 3.83
CA PRO A 90 4.45 6.37 2.45
C PRO A 90 3.77 7.25 1.40
N LEU A 91 2.47 7.51 1.54
CA LEU A 91 1.70 8.33 0.60
C LEU A 91 2.17 9.79 0.57
N ALA A 92 2.53 10.35 1.72
CA ALA A 92 3.10 11.70 1.80
C ALA A 92 4.44 11.79 1.06
N LEU A 93 5.34 10.81 1.26
CA LEU A 93 6.62 10.74 0.55
C LEU A 93 6.43 10.62 -0.97
N LEU A 94 5.47 9.80 -1.41
CA LEU A 94 5.12 9.64 -2.81
C LEU A 94 4.63 10.95 -3.43
N ARG A 95 3.74 11.67 -2.74
CA ARG A 95 3.25 12.98 -3.19
C ARG A 95 4.39 13.98 -3.34
N ASP A 96 5.26 14.09 -2.34
CA ASP A 96 6.37 15.03 -2.36
C ASP A 96 7.36 14.72 -3.49
N ALA A 97 7.60 13.43 -3.79
CA ALA A 97 8.42 13.00 -4.91
C ALA A 97 7.79 13.36 -6.28
N ARG A 98 6.47 13.18 -6.43
CA ARG A 98 5.74 13.55 -7.65
C ARG A 98 5.73 15.06 -7.88
N GLN A 99 5.55 15.86 -6.82
CA GLN A 99 5.60 17.33 -6.91
C GLN A 99 6.96 17.82 -7.41
N ARG A 100 8.06 17.30 -6.83
CA ARG A 100 9.41 17.66 -7.29
C ARG A 100 9.67 17.27 -8.74
N ALA A 101 9.13 16.13 -9.21
CA ALA A 101 9.27 15.72 -10.59
C ALA A 101 8.49 16.60 -11.57
N ALA A 102 7.38 17.20 -11.13
CA ALA A 102 6.57 18.13 -11.95
C ALA A 102 7.16 19.55 -12.04
N GLU A 103 8.12 19.89 -11.18
CA GLU A 103 8.82 21.18 -11.16
C GLU A 103 10.05 21.23 -12.10
N ILE A 104 10.40 20.09 -12.73
CA ILE A 104 11.53 19.91 -13.65
C ILE A 104 11.03 19.85 -15.09
#